data_AF-A0A9W8JFL3-F1
#
_entry.id   AF-A0A9W8JFL3-F1
#
_cell.length_a   1.000
_cell.length_b   1.000
_cell.length_c   1.000
_cell.angle_alpha   90.00
_cell.angle_beta   90.00
_cell.angle_gamma   90.00
#
_symmetry.space_group_name_H-M   'P 1'
#
loop_
_entity.id
_entity.type
_entity.pdbx_description
1 polymer ?
#
loop_
_entity_poly.entity_id
_entity_poly.type
_entity_poly.pdbx_seq_one_letter_code
_entity_poly.pdbx_strand_id
1 'polypeptide(L)'
;MIQKFHQRLPVIKIILFVVGYLWMVAIPLPELGRTTYIDENALQPAQVSTYWNWGDVHTADRYLEELEKLRDRNATSQEYVQSTSVPHTLAYTFDRRADFIKNEFQRVGLSAATQKYSFSVGNTNLTGANAYAVSSSPRASGNEAMVIAASWIRRHDKGEEELNLRGISTVLALAKFLKGYSLWAKDIVFVVSDGYLDGMQAWLSAYHGATQSNLRADELPHSSGVIWNALAIDYACHSFSHLGVFHEGVNGRLPNQDLINSFERISRYTGGVPVVVYDHVQDHVSLPWMPKFIRTNPTFQKYATNAKNVLRHVGYQAPGTPSGIHGLFHQFVPCSFPEFTC
;
A
#
# COMPACT_ATOMS: atom_id res chain seq x y z
N MET A 1 -52.68 -25.58 2.07
CA MET A 1 -51.48 -25.25 2.88
C MET A 1 -50.56 -24.26 2.16
N ILE A 2 -50.24 -24.49 0.88
CA ILE A 2 -49.38 -23.63 0.03
C ILE A 2 -49.89 -22.19 -0.13
N GLN A 3 -51.20 -21.98 -0.32
CA GLN A 3 -51.79 -20.65 -0.50
C GLN A 3 -51.65 -19.74 0.74
N LYS A 4 -51.79 -20.31 1.95
CA LYS A 4 -51.57 -19.58 3.22
C LYS A 4 -50.10 -19.23 3.45
N PHE A 5 -49.18 -20.06 2.94
CA PHE A 5 -47.74 -19.79 2.98
C PHE A 5 -47.37 -18.61 2.06
N HIS A 6 -47.88 -18.59 0.82
CA HIS A 6 -47.69 -17.46 -0.10
C HIS A 6 -48.22 -16.13 0.43
N GLN A 7 -49.35 -16.13 1.13
CA GLN A 7 -49.91 -14.92 1.76
C GLN A 7 -49.04 -14.39 2.91
N ARG A 8 -48.30 -15.25 3.61
CA ARG A 8 -47.40 -14.86 4.72
C ARG A 8 -45.97 -14.58 4.29
N LEU A 9 -45.59 -14.99 3.08
CA LEU A 9 -44.27 -14.77 2.49
C LEU A 9 -43.77 -13.31 2.57
N PRO A 10 -44.57 -12.26 2.27
CA PRO A 10 -44.09 -10.87 2.38
C PRO A 10 -43.72 -10.49 3.82
N VAL A 11 -44.49 -10.93 4.82
CA VAL A 11 -44.20 -10.68 6.23
C VAL A 11 -42.90 -11.38 6.65
N ILE A 12 -42.72 -12.63 6.23
CA ILE A 12 -41.50 -13.39 6.50
C ILE A 12 -40.27 -12.70 5.86
N LYS A 13 -40.39 -12.22 4.62
CA LYS A 13 -39.32 -11.45 3.96
C LYS A 13 -38.95 -10.18 4.73
N ILE A 14 -39.95 -9.42 5.19
CA ILE A 14 -39.71 -8.21 5.98
C ILE A 14 -39.02 -8.55 7.30
N ILE A 15 -39.47 -9.60 8.00
CA ILE A 15 -38.83 -10.04 9.26
C ILE A 15 -37.38 -10.44 9.01
N LEU A 16 -37.10 -11.27 8.00
CA LEU A 16 -35.73 -11.69 7.67
C LEU A 16 -34.85 -10.49 7.28
N PHE A 17 -35.40 -9.52 6.55
CA PHE A 17 -34.68 -8.30 6.19
C PHE A 17 -34.34 -7.45 7.42
N VAL A 18 -35.30 -7.26 8.34
CA VAL A 18 -35.08 -6.52 9.60
C VAL A 18 -34.06 -7.24 10.47
N VAL A 19 -34.16 -8.58 10.61
CA VAL A 19 -33.19 -9.38 11.36
C VAL A 19 -31.79 -9.27 10.75
N GLY A 20 -31.67 -9.33 9.42
CA GLY A 20 -30.39 -9.15 8.74
C GLY A 20 -29.79 -7.77 8.98
N TYR A 21 -30.61 -6.71 8.93
CA TYR A 21 -30.15 -5.34 9.19
C TYR A 21 -29.72 -5.15 10.65
N LEU A 22 -30.50 -5.67 11.60
CA LEU A 22 -30.13 -5.68 13.02
C LEU A 22 -28.81 -6.41 13.25
N TRP A 23 -28.57 -7.52 12.53
CA TRP A 23 -27.31 -8.25 12.59
C TRP A 23 -26.13 -7.41 12.07
N MET A 24 -26.31 -6.67 10.96
CA MET A 24 -25.28 -5.75 10.46
C MET A 24 -24.94 -4.66 11.48
N VAL A 25 -25.94 -4.10 12.15
CA VAL A 25 -25.75 -3.10 13.22
C VAL A 25 -25.05 -3.73 14.44
N ALA A 26 -25.19 -5.04 14.67
CA ALA A 26 -24.53 -5.74 15.76
C ALA A 26 -23.04 -6.02 15.51
N ILE A 27 -22.57 -6.09 14.25
CA ILE A 27 -21.17 -6.44 13.89
C ILE A 27 -20.11 -5.69 14.72
N PRO A 28 -20.21 -4.36 14.96
CA PRO A 28 -19.18 -3.62 15.68
C PRO A 28 -19.14 -3.87 17.20
N LEU A 29 -20.03 -4.71 17.74
CA LEU A 29 -20.06 -5.01 19.17
C LEU A 29 -18.77 -5.69 19.63
N PRO A 30 -18.13 -5.21 20.70
CA PRO A 30 -16.90 -5.80 21.21
C PRO A 30 -17.03 -7.28 21.58
N GLU A 31 -18.23 -7.74 22.00
CA GLU A 31 -18.45 -9.13 22.39
C GLU A 31 -18.46 -10.10 21.19
N LEU A 32 -18.75 -9.60 19.98
CA LEU A 32 -18.74 -10.39 18.75
C LEU A 32 -17.33 -10.47 18.13
N GLY A 33 -16.44 -9.54 18.47
CA GLY A 33 -15.06 -9.52 17.99
C GLY A 33 -14.23 -10.60 18.69
N ARG A 34 -13.72 -11.58 17.91
CA ARG A 34 -12.69 -12.50 18.40
C ARG A 34 -11.31 -11.84 18.35
N THR A 35 -10.42 -12.24 19.24
CA THR A 35 -8.99 -11.91 19.12
C THR A 35 -8.44 -12.50 17.82
N THR A 36 -7.60 -11.74 17.11
CA THR A 36 -6.98 -12.20 15.87
C THR A 36 -6.03 -13.35 16.14
N TYR A 37 -6.20 -14.45 15.42
CA TYR A 37 -5.32 -15.61 15.43
C TYR A 37 -4.51 -15.62 14.12
N ILE A 38 -3.33 -16.24 14.14
CA ILE A 38 -2.49 -16.41 12.95
C ILE A 38 -2.54 -17.89 12.60
N ASP A 39 -3.16 -18.21 11.47
CA ASP A 39 -3.36 -19.58 11.02
C ASP A 39 -2.07 -20.18 10.43
N GLU A 40 -1.21 -19.36 9.86
CA GLU A 40 0.03 -19.77 9.21
C GLU A 40 1.21 -19.94 10.20
N ASN A 41 1.58 -21.20 10.46
CA ASN A 41 2.69 -21.57 11.34
C ASN A 41 4.07 -21.02 10.91
N ALA A 42 4.22 -20.64 9.63
CA ALA A 42 5.43 -20.03 9.11
C ALA A 42 5.56 -18.54 9.50
N LEU A 43 4.45 -17.89 9.85
CA LEU A 43 4.43 -16.53 10.36
C LEU A 43 4.48 -16.59 11.89
N GLN A 44 5.70 -16.51 12.43
CA GLN A 44 5.97 -16.46 13.87
C GLN A 44 6.35 -15.03 14.29
N PRO A 45 5.38 -14.11 14.38
CA PRO A 45 5.69 -12.72 14.74
C PRO A 45 6.30 -12.67 16.15
N ALA A 46 7.25 -11.75 16.32
CA ALA A 46 8.00 -11.52 17.56
C ALA A 46 8.91 -12.68 18.02
N GLN A 47 9.15 -13.71 17.19
CA GLN A 47 10.14 -14.76 17.49
C GLN A 47 11.52 -14.51 16.84
N VAL A 48 11.65 -13.47 16.01
CA VAL A 48 12.88 -13.15 15.28
C VAL A 48 13.44 -11.82 15.78
N SER A 49 14.76 -11.78 16.01
CA SER A 49 15.49 -10.55 16.36
C SER A 49 15.58 -9.61 15.15
N THR A 50 15.24 -8.34 15.34
CA THR A 50 15.43 -7.30 14.32
C THR A 50 16.87 -6.77 14.34
N TYR A 51 17.53 -6.79 13.19
CA TYR A 51 18.92 -6.31 13.04
C TYR A 51 19.03 -4.90 12.45
N TRP A 52 17.89 -4.28 12.13
CA TRP A 52 17.82 -2.91 11.63
C TRP A 52 18.21 -1.93 12.74
N ASN A 53 19.24 -1.13 12.50
CA ASN A 53 19.83 -0.23 13.52
C ASN A 53 19.82 1.24 13.08
N TRP A 54 20.27 2.13 13.97
CA TRP A 54 20.35 3.57 13.72
C TRP A 54 21.28 3.96 12.56
N GLY A 55 22.26 3.12 12.21
CA GLY A 55 23.11 3.32 11.03
C GLY A 55 22.35 3.09 9.71
N ASP A 56 21.41 2.14 9.69
CA ASP A 56 20.53 1.90 8.55
C ASP A 56 19.51 3.06 8.41
N VAL A 57 18.98 3.55 9.53
CA VAL A 57 18.13 4.75 9.56
C VAL A 57 18.89 5.97 9.02
N HIS A 58 20.13 6.19 9.48
CA HIS A 58 20.96 7.29 8.96
C HIS A 58 21.29 7.12 7.46
N THR A 59 21.38 5.88 6.97
CA THR A 59 21.52 5.62 5.54
C THR A 59 20.27 6.05 4.77
N ALA A 60 19.07 5.79 5.31
CA ALA A 60 17.82 6.30 4.74
C ALA A 60 17.78 7.82 4.73
N ASP A 61 18.20 8.48 5.81
CA ASP A 61 18.27 9.96 5.86
C ASP A 61 19.21 10.54 4.79
N ARG A 62 20.33 9.90 4.50
CA ARG A 62 21.23 10.32 3.40
C ARG A 62 20.57 10.20 2.04
N TYR A 63 19.87 9.09 1.77
CA TYR A 63 19.11 8.95 0.54
C TYR A 63 18.01 10.00 0.43
N LEU A 64 17.35 10.34 1.55
CA LEU A 64 16.36 11.41 1.58
C LEU A 64 16.98 12.76 1.19
N GLU A 65 18.13 13.13 1.75
CA GLU A 65 18.82 14.38 1.39
C GLU A 65 19.17 14.44 -0.11
N GLU A 66 19.56 13.31 -0.71
CA GLU A 66 19.86 13.24 -2.14
C GLU A 66 18.59 13.38 -3.00
N LEU A 67 17.49 12.77 -2.57
CA LEU A 67 16.18 12.87 -3.22
C LEU A 67 15.58 14.28 -3.12
N GLU A 68 15.75 14.96 -1.97
CA GLU A 68 15.37 16.36 -1.80
C GLU A 68 16.17 17.28 -2.72
N LYS A 69 17.49 17.08 -2.81
CA LYS A 69 18.34 17.80 -3.79
C LYS A 69 17.90 17.53 -5.24
N LEU A 70 17.50 16.30 -5.56
CA LEU A 70 16.99 15.94 -6.89
C LEU A 70 15.67 16.66 -7.20
N ARG A 71 14.75 16.71 -6.23
CA ARG A 71 13.49 17.47 -6.31
C ARG A 71 13.78 18.94 -6.55
N ASP A 72 14.64 19.54 -5.73
CA ASP A 72 14.89 20.99 -5.75
C ASP A 72 15.58 21.41 -7.06
N ARG A 73 16.54 20.63 -7.56
CA ARG A 73 17.15 20.85 -8.88
C ARG A 73 16.13 20.81 -10.02
N ASN A 74 15.16 19.89 -9.94
CA ASN A 74 14.08 19.81 -10.92
C ASN A 74 13.12 21.00 -10.80
N ALA A 75 12.81 21.47 -9.59
CA ALA A 75 11.99 22.65 -9.36
C ALA A 75 12.66 23.93 -9.92
N THR A 76 13.96 24.13 -9.69
CA THR A 76 14.71 25.27 -10.29
C THR A 76 14.75 25.18 -11.82
N SER A 77 14.81 23.96 -12.37
CA SER A 77 14.76 23.74 -13.82
C SER A 77 13.37 24.01 -14.42
N GLN A 78 12.29 23.79 -13.66
CA GLN A 78 10.93 24.12 -14.07
C GLN A 78 10.66 25.64 -14.02
N GLU A 79 11.17 26.35 -13.01
CA GLU A 79 11.03 27.81 -12.88
C GLU A 79 11.78 28.56 -14.00
N TYR A 80 12.99 28.10 -14.38
CA TYR A 80 13.77 28.67 -15.50
C TYR A 80 13.09 28.47 -16.88
N VAL A 81 12.21 27.48 -17.01
CA VAL A 81 11.53 27.13 -18.27
C VAL A 81 10.15 27.79 -18.41
N GLN A 82 9.60 28.39 -17.35
CA GLN A 82 8.38 29.22 -17.46
C GLN A 82 8.57 30.40 -18.45
N SER A 83 9.82 30.80 -18.73
CA SER A 83 10.21 31.80 -19.71
C SER A 83 10.37 31.30 -21.15
N THR A 84 10.18 30.01 -21.46
CA THR A 84 10.35 29.50 -22.83
C THR A 84 9.34 28.40 -23.16
N SER A 85 8.46 28.70 -24.11
CA SER A 85 7.36 27.86 -24.58
C SER A 85 7.82 26.58 -25.29
N VAL A 86 8.25 25.55 -24.56
CA VAL A 86 8.54 24.22 -25.14
C VAL A 86 7.92 23.09 -24.28
N PRO A 87 7.06 22.22 -24.84
CA PRO A 87 6.40 21.11 -24.12
C PRO A 87 7.30 19.91 -23.72
N HIS A 88 8.62 20.00 -23.86
CA HIS A 88 9.54 18.84 -23.73
C HIS A 88 10.06 18.56 -22.30
N THR A 89 9.65 19.33 -21.29
CA THR A 89 10.28 19.33 -19.95
C THR A 89 9.78 18.21 -19.01
N LEU A 90 8.53 17.73 -19.18
CA LEU A 90 7.98 16.65 -18.33
C LEU A 90 8.66 15.30 -18.62
N ALA A 91 8.97 15.02 -19.89
CA ALA A 91 9.66 13.81 -20.32
C ALA A 91 11.02 13.60 -19.63
N TYR A 92 11.72 14.70 -19.35
CA TYR A 92 13.07 14.66 -18.79
C TYR A 92 13.11 14.48 -17.27
N THR A 93 12.01 14.78 -16.59
CA THR A 93 11.98 14.81 -15.12
C THR A 93 11.81 13.41 -14.54
N PHE A 94 10.86 12.63 -15.07
CA PHE A 94 10.64 11.25 -14.63
C PHE A 94 11.79 10.33 -15.01
N ASP A 95 12.39 10.54 -16.20
CA ASP A 95 13.55 9.76 -16.66
C ASP A 95 14.73 9.94 -15.70
N ARG A 96 15.02 11.19 -15.28
CA ARG A 96 16.09 11.48 -14.31
C ARG A 96 15.84 10.86 -12.94
N ARG A 97 14.59 10.86 -12.45
CA ARG A 97 14.22 10.23 -11.17
C ARG A 97 14.43 8.72 -11.24
N ALA A 98 13.91 8.09 -12.30
CA ALA A 98 14.03 6.65 -12.50
C ALA A 98 15.50 6.23 -12.67
N ASP A 99 16.30 7.00 -13.41
CA ASP A 99 17.73 6.75 -13.58
C ASP A 99 18.51 6.91 -12.28
N PHE A 100 18.20 7.93 -11.47
CA PHE A 100 18.82 8.08 -10.14
C PHE A 100 18.59 6.85 -9.27
N ILE A 101 17.33 6.41 -9.15
CA ILE A 101 16.94 5.24 -8.36
C ILE A 101 17.61 3.96 -8.91
N LYS A 102 17.61 3.76 -10.23
CA LYS A 102 18.31 2.65 -10.90
C LYS A 102 19.78 2.62 -10.53
N ASN A 103 20.46 3.76 -10.61
CA ASN A 103 21.89 3.87 -10.32
C ASN A 103 22.19 3.56 -8.85
N GLU A 104 21.33 3.99 -7.91
CA GLU A 104 21.50 3.65 -6.49
C GLU A 104 21.32 2.15 -6.22
N PHE A 105 20.33 1.50 -6.86
CA PHE A 105 20.20 0.04 -6.78
C PHE A 105 21.41 -0.70 -7.38
N GLN A 106 21.94 -0.23 -8.50
CA GLN A 106 23.14 -0.80 -9.11
C GLN A 106 24.38 -0.61 -8.24
N ARG A 107 24.51 0.54 -7.56
CA ARG A 107 25.60 0.81 -6.61
C ARG A 107 25.62 -0.18 -5.44
N VAL A 108 24.44 -0.61 -5.01
CA VAL A 108 24.27 -1.66 -3.98
C VAL A 108 24.59 -3.07 -4.52
N GLY A 109 24.66 -3.25 -5.84
CA GLY A 109 24.92 -4.54 -6.50
C GLY A 109 23.64 -5.35 -6.78
N LEU A 110 22.53 -4.65 -7.04
CA LEU A 110 21.27 -5.25 -7.50
C LEU A 110 21.11 -5.13 -9.01
N SER A 111 20.43 -6.11 -9.62
CA SER A 111 20.07 -6.07 -11.04
C SER A 111 18.91 -5.10 -11.23
N ALA A 112 19.21 -3.85 -11.60
CA ALA A 112 18.23 -2.79 -11.74
C ALA A 112 18.04 -2.35 -13.20
N ALA A 113 16.82 -1.91 -13.52
CA ALA A 113 16.45 -1.34 -14.80
C ALA A 113 15.33 -0.31 -14.64
N THR A 114 15.11 0.46 -15.70
CA THR A 114 14.02 1.42 -15.82
C THR A 114 13.02 0.94 -16.85
N GLN A 115 11.75 1.28 -16.67
CA GLN A 115 10.68 0.97 -17.58
C GLN A 115 9.93 2.25 -17.92
N LYS A 116 9.91 2.65 -19.19
CA LYS A 116 9.07 3.76 -19.62
C LYS A 116 7.68 3.25 -19.96
N TYR A 117 6.68 4.08 -19.69
CA TYR A 117 5.30 3.75 -20.01
C TYR A 117 4.52 4.96 -20.48
N SER A 118 3.46 4.68 -21.25
CA SER A 118 2.47 5.65 -21.69
C SER A 118 1.07 5.04 -21.59
N PHE A 119 0.15 5.81 -21.03
CA PHE A 119 -1.23 5.41 -20.77
C PHE A 119 -2.18 6.41 -21.42
N SER A 120 -3.00 5.92 -22.36
CA SER A 120 -3.95 6.76 -23.10
C SER A 120 -5.34 6.66 -22.46
N VAL A 121 -5.74 7.72 -21.76
CA VAL A 121 -7.07 7.83 -21.14
C VAL A 121 -7.86 8.91 -21.86
N GLY A 122 -8.80 8.50 -22.71
CA GLY A 122 -9.57 9.44 -23.53
C GLY A 122 -8.65 10.29 -24.40
N ASN A 123 -8.63 11.60 -24.17
CA ASN A 123 -7.77 12.55 -24.89
C ASN A 123 -6.45 12.88 -24.18
N THR A 124 -6.20 12.33 -22.99
CA THR A 124 -4.98 12.59 -22.21
C THR A 124 -4.04 11.40 -22.25
N ASN A 125 -2.77 11.64 -22.58
CA ASN A 125 -1.71 10.64 -22.50
C ASN A 125 -0.88 10.92 -21.24
N LEU A 126 -0.93 10.00 -20.28
CA LEU A 126 -0.06 10.00 -19.11
C LEU A 126 1.22 9.25 -19.47
N THR A 127 2.37 9.81 -19.15
CA THR A 127 3.68 9.18 -19.41
C THR A 127 4.52 9.25 -18.17
N GLY A 128 5.27 8.19 -17.87
CA GLY A 128 6.19 8.16 -16.75
C GLY A 128 7.26 7.09 -16.93
N ALA A 129 8.15 6.99 -15.95
CA ALA A 129 9.15 5.92 -15.89
C ALA A 129 9.21 5.31 -14.50
N ASN A 130 9.18 3.99 -14.44
CA ASN A 130 9.40 3.23 -13.21
C ASN A 130 10.87 2.83 -13.11
N ALA A 131 11.40 2.76 -11.90
CA ALA A 131 12.67 2.12 -11.61
C ALA A 131 12.43 0.88 -10.78
N TYR A 132 13.08 -0.23 -11.13
CA TYR A 132 12.96 -1.46 -10.35
C TYR A 132 14.30 -2.18 -10.26
N ALA A 133 14.43 -3.03 -9.23
CA ALA A 133 15.58 -3.87 -9.03
C ALA A 133 15.18 -5.24 -8.49
N VAL A 134 15.88 -6.28 -8.95
CA VAL A 134 15.68 -7.66 -8.51
C VAL A 134 16.88 -8.08 -7.65
N SER A 135 16.57 -8.57 -6.46
CA SER A 135 17.50 -9.24 -5.56
C SER A 135 17.18 -10.72 -5.52
N SER A 136 17.91 -11.52 -6.31
CA SER A 136 17.72 -12.96 -6.33
C SER A 136 18.06 -13.61 -4.99
N SER A 137 17.26 -14.60 -4.61
CA SER A 137 17.42 -15.40 -3.40
C SER A 137 18.76 -16.13 -3.39
N PRO A 138 19.56 -16.00 -2.32
CA PRO A 138 20.81 -16.75 -2.19
C PRO A 138 20.61 -18.26 -1.95
N ARG A 139 19.42 -18.67 -1.47
CA ARG A 139 19.17 -20.04 -0.96
C ARG A 139 18.09 -20.82 -1.72
N ALA A 140 17.36 -20.20 -2.65
CA ALA A 140 16.25 -20.82 -3.34
C ALA A 140 16.31 -20.62 -4.87
N SER A 141 15.43 -21.30 -5.59
CA SER A 141 15.41 -21.33 -7.06
C SER A 141 14.89 -20.06 -7.75
N GLY A 142 14.55 -19.00 -6.99
CA GLY A 142 14.01 -17.75 -7.53
C GLY A 142 12.61 -17.86 -8.15
N ASN A 143 11.91 -18.98 -7.94
CA ASN A 143 10.57 -19.20 -8.49
C ASN A 143 9.47 -18.41 -7.78
N GLU A 144 9.78 -17.82 -6.63
CA GLU A 144 8.86 -17.07 -5.78
C GLU A 144 9.46 -15.72 -5.45
N ALA A 145 8.64 -14.67 -5.48
CA ALA A 145 9.06 -13.30 -5.27
C ALA A 145 8.18 -12.58 -4.23
N MET A 146 8.82 -11.66 -3.49
CA MET A 146 8.17 -10.63 -2.69
C MET A 146 8.47 -9.26 -3.30
N VAL A 147 7.46 -8.41 -3.43
CA VAL A 147 7.62 -7.05 -3.92
C VAL A 147 7.64 -6.07 -2.76
N ILE A 148 8.56 -5.10 -2.81
CA ILE A 148 8.56 -3.92 -1.95
C ILE A 148 8.45 -2.71 -2.88
N ALA A 149 7.31 -2.04 -2.81
CA ALA A 149 6.94 -0.95 -3.71
C ALA A 149 6.84 0.39 -2.96
N ALA A 150 7.17 1.47 -3.65
CA ALA A 150 6.84 2.82 -3.25
C ALA A 150 6.50 3.64 -4.50
N SER A 151 5.56 4.56 -4.39
CA SER A 151 5.30 5.55 -5.44
C SER A 151 6.02 6.86 -5.10
N TRP A 152 6.40 7.63 -6.11
CA TRP A 152 6.94 8.98 -5.93
C TRP A 152 5.90 9.95 -5.38
N ILE A 153 4.67 9.81 -5.85
CA ILE A 153 3.51 10.59 -5.43
C ILE A 153 2.80 9.83 -4.30
N ARG A 154 2.40 10.54 -3.25
CA ARG A 154 1.62 10.03 -2.12
C ARG A 154 0.20 9.62 -2.55
N ARG A 155 -0.45 8.76 -1.75
CA ARG A 155 -1.90 8.55 -1.82
C ARG A 155 -2.73 9.84 -1.82
N HIS A 156 -3.54 9.99 -2.86
CA HIS A 156 -4.39 11.14 -3.10
C HIS A 156 -5.72 11.07 -2.33
N ASP A 157 -5.69 11.21 -1.00
CA ASP A 157 -6.93 11.24 -0.17
C ASP A 157 -7.48 12.67 0.02
N LYS A 158 -6.64 13.70 -0.15
CA LYS A 158 -6.97 15.10 0.21
C LYS A 158 -6.73 16.16 -0.88
N GLY A 159 -6.42 15.77 -2.12
CA GLY A 159 -6.36 16.71 -3.25
C GLY A 159 -5.04 17.45 -3.44
N GLU A 160 -4.08 17.32 -2.53
CA GLU A 160 -2.73 17.89 -2.68
C GLU A 160 -1.73 16.78 -3.06
N GLU A 161 -0.91 17.06 -4.08
CA GLU A 161 0.17 16.17 -4.51
C GLU A 161 1.36 16.28 -3.55
N GLU A 162 1.36 15.46 -2.49
CA GLU A 162 2.52 15.29 -1.62
C GLU A 162 3.49 14.25 -2.20
N LEU A 163 4.79 14.43 -1.92
CA LEU A 163 5.84 13.53 -2.37
C LEU A 163 6.23 12.53 -1.28
N ASN A 164 6.29 11.25 -1.64
CA ASN A 164 6.68 10.15 -0.76
C ASN A 164 8.21 9.92 -0.78
N LEU A 165 8.98 10.97 -0.51
CA LEU A 165 10.45 10.89 -0.58
C LEU A 165 11.03 9.99 0.53
N ARG A 166 10.44 10.02 1.73
CA ARG A 166 10.92 9.19 2.85
C ARG A 166 10.60 7.72 2.65
N GLY A 167 9.45 7.39 2.06
CA GLY A 167 9.13 6.02 1.66
C GLY A 167 10.16 5.47 0.67
N ILE A 168 10.47 6.24 -0.38
CA ILE A 168 11.51 5.85 -1.36
C ILE A 168 12.89 5.70 -0.69
N SER A 169 13.28 6.65 0.16
CA SER A 169 14.56 6.58 0.88
C SER A 169 14.66 5.34 1.79
N THR A 170 13.53 4.96 2.40
CA THR A 170 13.41 3.75 3.24
C THR A 170 13.53 2.50 2.37
N VAL A 171 12.91 2.46 1.20
CA VAL A 171 13.04 1.36 0.24
C VAL A 171 14.50 1.20 -0.24
N LEU A 172 15.19 2.29 -0.56
CA LEU A 172 16.60 2.25 -0.97
C LEU A 172 17.52 1.76 0.16
N ALA A 173 17.34 2.27 1.38
CA ALA A 173 18.09 1.80 2.55
C ALA A 173 17.78 0.33 2.85
N LEU A 174 16.52 -0.08 2.73
CA LEU A 174 16.09 -1.45 2.92
C LEU A 174 16.69 -2.39 1.89
N ALA A 175 16.76 -1.98 0.62
CA ALA A 175 17.43 -2.75 -0.43
C ALA A 175 18.91 -2.99 -0.12
N LYS A 176 19.61 -1.96 0.36
CA LYS A 176 21.01 -2.07 0.80
C LYS A 176 21.17 -3.01 1.98
N PHE A 177 20.31 -2.89 2.99
CA PHE A 177 20.31 -3.75 4.15
C PHE A 177 20.09 -5.21 3.75
N LEU A 178 19.01 -5.48 3.01
CA LEU A 178 18.59 -6.83 2.62
C LEU A 178 19.62 -7.53 1.75
N LYS A 179 20.33 -6.80 0.88
CA LYS A 179 21.43 -7.35 0.06
C LYS A 179 22.56 -7.93 0.90
N GLY A 180 22.78 -7.42 2.11
CA GLY A 180 23.80 -7.94 3.04
C GLY A 180 23.44 -9.26 3.73
N TYR A 181 22.16 -9.68 3.69
CA TYR A 181 21.70 -10.89 4.37
C TYR A 181 21.53 -12.05 3.39
N SER A 182 22.07 -13.22 3.75
CA SER A 182 22.03 -14.44 2.92
C SER A 182 20.92 -15.43 3.30
N LEU A 183 19.99 -15.03 4.16
CA LEU A 183 18.95 -15.92 4.72
C LEU A 183 17.65 -15.95 3.91
N TRP A 184 17.52 -15.11 2.89
CA TRP A 184 16.30 -15.01 2.09
C TRP A 184 16.08 -16.27 1.24
N ALA A 185 14.83 -16.74 1.24
CA ALA A 185 14.38 -17.92 0.49
C ALA A 185 13.48 -17.54 -0.71
N LYS A 186 13.21 -16.25 -0.93
CA LYS A 186 12.41 -15.72 -2.04
C LYS A 186 13.18 -14.57 -2.67
N ASP A 187 12.96 -14.35 -3.96
CA ASP A 187 13.47 -13.17 -4.65
C ASP A 187 12.77 -11.93 -4.08
N ILE A 188 13.52 -10.83 -3.95
CA ILE A 188 12.97 -9.56 -3.48
C ILE A 188 13.06 -8.56 -4.61
N VAL A 189 11.91 -8.04 -5.01
CA VAL A 189 11.78 -7.09 -6.11
C VAL A 189 11.44 -5.72 -5.52
N PHE A 190 12.32 -4.76 -5.72
CA PHE A 190 12.08 -3.38 -5.32
C PHE A 190 11.53 -2.61 -6.51
N VAL A 191 10.42 -1.90 -6.33
CA VAL A 191 9.80 -1.10 -7.39
C VAL A 191 9.54 0.30 -6.88
N VAL A 192 9.98 1.30 -7.63
CA VAL A 192 9.64 2.69 -7.40
C VAL A 192 8.96 3.23 -8.65
N SER A 193 7.67 3.55 -8.53
CA SER A 193 6.90 4.14 -9.63
C SER A 193 6.96 5.67 -9.58
N ASP A 194 7.12 6.32 -10.72
CA ASP A 194 7.03 7.80 -10.80
C ASP A 194 5.56 8.24 -10.70
N GLY A 195 4.68 7.58 -11.46
CA GLY A 195 3.23 7.70 -11.27
C GLY A 195 2.74 6.99 -10.01
N TYR A 196 1.46 7.20 -9.68
CA TYR A 196 0.81 6.52 -8.57
C TYR A 196 0.28 5.16 -9.04
N LEU A 197 -1.02 5.05 -9.36
CA LEU A 197 -1.63 3.81 -9.85
C LEU A 197 -1.17 3.44 -11.27
N ASP A 198 -0.96 4.43 -12.13
CA ASP A 198 -0.59 4.27 -13.53
C ASP A 198 0.78 3.62 -13.70
N GLY A 199 1.78 4.09 -12.94
CA GLY A 199 3.13 3.53 -12.99
C GLY A 199 3.17 2.10 -12.47
N MET A 200 2.52 1.84 -11.34
CA MET A 200 2.47 0.49 -10.78
C MET A 200 1.71 -0.48 -11.68
N GLN A 201 0.60 -0.06 -12.29
CA GLN A 201 -0.14 -0.84 -13.27
C GLN A 201 0.73 -1.18 -14.48
N ALA A 202 1.48 -0.21 -15.01
CA ALA A 202 2.38 -0.42 -16.14
C ALA A 202 3.46 -1.49 -15.85
N TRP A 203 4.03 -1.43 -14.65
CA TRP A 203 5.02 -2.42 -14.22
C TRP A 203 4.40 -3.80 -14.02
N LEU A 204 3.24 -3.90 -13.36
CA LEU A 204 2.55 -5.17 -13.14
C LEU A 204 2.12 -5.83 -14.45
N SER A 205 1.60 -5.05 -15.40
CA SER A 205 1.24 -5.54 -16.72
C SER A 205 2.42 -6.14 -17.45
N ALA A 206 3.59 -5.49 -17.43
CA ALA A 206 4.80 -6.05 -18.04
C ALA A 206 5.34 -7.27 -17.28
N TYR A 207 5.29 -7.26 -15.93
CA TYR A 207 5.74 -8.39 -15.10
C TYR A 207 4.95 -9.67 -15.36
N HIS A 208 3.64 -9.56 -15.52
CA HIS A 208 2.74 -10.69 -15.78
C HIS A 208 2.53 -10.97 -17.27
N GLY A 209 3.16 -10.21 -18.17
CA GLY A 209 2.94 -10.32 -19.62
C GLY A 209 1.49 -10.00 -20.05
N ALA A 210 0.76 -9.23 -19.24
CA ALA A 210 -0.60 -8.83 -19.53
C ALA A 210 -0.63 -7.62 -20.48
N THR A 211 -1.30 -7.75 -21.61
CA THR A 211 -1.43 -6.67 -22.59
C THR A 211 -2.73 -5.90 -22.38
N GLN A 212 -2.66 -4.57 -22.43
CA GLN A 212 -3.84 -3.68 -22.38
C GLN A 212 -3.76 -2.72 -23.57
N SER A 213 -4.90 -2.46 -24.24
CA SER A 213 -4.93 -1.65 -25.47
C SER A 213 -4.56 -0.18 -25.26
N ASN A 214 -4.80 0.33 -24.05
CA ASN A 214 -4.55 1.72 -23.66
C ASN A 214 -3.23 1.93 -22.91
N LEU A 215 -2.42 0.89 -22.73
CA LEU A 215 -1.14 0.93 -22.04
C LEU A 215 -0.04 0.45 -22.98
N ARG A 216 1.03 1.24 -23.11
CA ARG A 216 2.29 0.80 -23.71
C ARG A 216 3.37 0.95 -22.67
N ALA A 217 4.00 -0.15 -22.30
CA ALA A 217 5.09 -0.19 -21.34
C ALA A 217 6.25 -0.99 -21.93
N ASP A 218 7.48 -0.57 -21.61
CA ASP A 218 8.68 -1.30 -22.02
C ASP A 218 8.73 -2.68 -21.33
N GLU A 219 9.39 -3.63 -21.99
CA GLU A 219 9.65 -4.95 -21.41
C GLU A 219 10.64 -4.88 -20.25
N LEU A 220 10.49 -5.77 -19.27
CA LEU A 220 11.36 -5.85 -18.11
C LEU A 220 12.57 -6.75 -18.42
N PRO A 221 13.80 -6.21 -18.51
CA PRO A 221 14.99 -7.01 -18.80
C PRO A 221 15.34 -8.03 -17.71
N HIS A 222 14.95 -7.78 -16.46
CA HIS A 222 15.20 -8.66 -15.33
C HIS A 222 13.87 -9.30 -14.89
N SER A 223 13.75 -10.60 -15.06
CA SER A 223 12.60 -11.37 -14.61
C SER A 223 12.82 -11.93 -13.20
N SER A 224 11.72 -12.26 -12.53
CA SER A 224 11.68 -12.85 -11.19
C SER A 224 10.49 -13.82 -11.11
N GLY A 225 10.42 -14.60 -10.03
CA GLY A 225 9.40 -15.63 -9.83
C GLY A 225 7.96 -15.12 -9.65
N VAL A 226 7.04 -16.01 -9.29
CA VAL A 226 5.65 -15.62 -9.01
C VAL A 226 5.60 -14.72 -7.78
N ILE A 227 4.96 -13.56 -7.89
CA ILE A 227 4.76 -12.66 -6.75
C ILE A 227 3.77 -13.33 -5.81
N TRP A 228 4.21 -13.61 -4.59
CA TRP A 228 3.35 -14.11 -3.51
C TRP A 228 2.76 -12.97 -2.69
N ASN A 229 3.60 -11.97 -2.45
CA ASN A 229 3.48 -11.02 -1.36
C ASN A 229 4.01 -9.66 -1.85
N ALA A 230 3.30 -8.56 -1.60
CA ALA A 230 3.68 -7.24 -2.11
C ALA A 230 3.40 -6.15 -1.09
N LEU A 231 4.44 -5.53 -0.55
CA LEU A 231 4.43 -4.48 0.47
C LEU A 231 4.55 -3.09 -0.18
N ALA A 232 3.59 -2.20 0.03
CA ALA A 232 3.68 -0.81 -0.43
C ALA A 232 3.98 0.14 0.74
N ILE A 233 4.98 1.02 0.59
CA ILE A 233 5.41 1.97 1.62
C ILE A 233 5.07 3.39 1.18
N ASP A 234 4.18 4.06 1.93
CA ASP A 234 3.85 5.47 1.77
C ASP A 234 4.20 6.25 3.04
N TYR A 235 5.35 6.91 3.00
CA TYR A 235 5.88 7.73 4.08
C TYR A 235 6.28 9.10 3.56
N ALA A 236 5.35 10.06 3.62
CA ALA A 236 5.60 11.45 3.23
C ALA A 236 5.92 12.38 4.43
N CYS A 237 5.62 11.95 5.67
CA CYS A 237 5.67 12.78 6.88
C CYS A 237 7.08 12.83 7.51
N HIS A 238 7.42 13.90 8.26
CA HIS A 238 8.68 13.95 9.03
C HIS A 238 8.67 13.11 10.31
N SER A 239 7.49 12.91 10.90
CA SER A 239 7.27 12.12 12.11
C SER A 239 5.88 11.50 12.04
N PHE A 240 5.72 10.31 12.60
CA PHE A 240 4.44 9.64 12.72
C PHE A 240 4.21 9.18 14.17
N SER A 241 2.94 9.08 14.55
CA SER A 241 2.55 8.58 15.86
C SER A 241 1.99 7.15 15.80
N HIS A 242 1.50 6.76 14.63
CA HIS A 242 0.83 5.49 14.37
C HIS A 242 1.18 5.02 12.95
N LEU A 243 0.99 3.74 12.65
CA LEU A 243 1.10 3.18 11.30
C LEU A 243 -0.30 2.82 10.79
N GLY A 244 -0.71 3.45 9.69
CA GLY A 244 -1.99 3.19 9.04
C GLY A 244 -1.89 2.06 8.01
N VAL A 245 -2.80 1.09 8.10
CA VAL A 245 -2.82 -0.10 7.22
C VAL A 245 -3.97 -0.03 6.24
N PHE A 246 -3.67 0.03 4.95
CA PHE A 246 -4.62 0.09 3.83
C PHE A 246 -4.55 -1.21 3.05
N HIS A 247 -5.62 -1.99 2.99
CA HIS A 247 -5.61 -3.38 2.53
C HIS A 247 -6.68 -3.69 1.47
N GLU A 248 -7.27 -2.66 0.89
CA GLU A 248 -8.34 -2.76 -0.08
C GLU A 248 -7.78 -3.11 -1.46
N GLY A 249 -8.27 -4.23 -2.01
CA GLY A 249 -8.01 -4.60 -3.39
C GLY A 249 -9.05 -4.06 -4.36
N VAL A 250 -8.70 -4.09 -5.65
CA VAL A 250 -9.63 -3.87 -6.75
C VAL A 250 -10.84 -4.81 -6.59
N ASN A 251 -12.06 -4.29 -6.74
CA ASN A 251 -13.33 -5.03 -6.62
C ASN A 251 -13.53 -5.77 -5.29
N GLY A 252 -13.01 -5.24 -4.18
CA GLY A 252 -13.23 -5.81 -2.85
C GLY A 252 -12.44 -7.09 -2.57
N ARG A 253 -11.37 -7.34 -3.35
CA ARG A 253 -10.38 -8.37 -3.00
C ARG A 253 -9.64 -7.96 -1.71
N LEU A 254 -9.28 -8.94 -0.88
CA LEU A 254 -8.60 -8.70 0.39
C LEU A 254 -7.33 -9.54 0.52
N PRO A 255 -6.31 -9.07 1.27
CA PRO A 255 -5.10 -9.82 1.58
C PRO A 255 -5.37 -11.03 2.43
N ASN A 256 -4.32 -11.85 2.56
CA ASN A 256 -4.22 -12.75 3.69
C ASN A 256 -4.25 -11.95 5.01
N GLN A 257 -5.15 -12.34 5.91
CA GLN A 257 -5.34 -11.69 7.21
C GLN A 257 -4.13 -11.93 8.14
N ASP A 258 -3.52 -13.11 8.07
CA ASP A 258 -2.38 -13.49 8.94
C ASP A 258 -1.21 -12.54 8.82
N LEU A 259 -1.02 -12.01 7.63
CA LEU A 259 -0.01 -11.03 7.35
C LEU A 259 -0.29 -9.69 8.06
N ILE A 260 -1.52 -9.19 7.95
CA ILE A 260 -1.94 -7.94 8.59
C ILE A 260 -1.79 -8.08 10.12
N ASN A 261 -2.21 -9.24 10.64
CA ASN A 261 -2.07 -9.58 12.05
C ASN A 261 -0.58 -9.64 12.46
N SER A 262 0.28 -10.22 11.63
CA SER A 262 1.73 -10.29 11.89
C SER A 262 2.36 -8.90 11.90
N PHE A 263 2.00 -8.05 10.95
CA PHE A 263 2.46 -6.67 10.91
C PHE A 263 2.02 -5.87 12.14
N GLU A 264 0.75 -6.00 12.55
CA GLU A 264 0.21 -5.35 13.74
C GLU A 264 0.99 -5.76 14.98
N ARG A 265 1.21 -7.07 15.17
CA ARG A 265 1.95 -7.60 16.32
C ARG A 265 3.40 -7.15 16.32
N ILE A 266 4.11 -7.24 15.19
CA ILE A 266 5.52 -6.83 15.11
C ILE A 266 5.66 -5.34 15.36
N SER A 267 4.82 -4.51 14.75
CA SER A 267 4.87 -3.05 14.92
C SER A 267 4.59 -2.64 16.36
N ARG A 268 3.60 -3.26 17.01
CA ARG A 268 3.22 -2.96 18.39
C ARG A 268 4.24 -3.46 19.41
N TYR A 269 4.71 -4.70 19.29
CA TYR A 269 5.56 -5.33 20.31
C TYR A 269 7.06 -5.13 20.06
N THR A 270 7.51 -5.14 18.81
CA THR A 270 8.92 -4.94 18.46
C THR A 270 9.21 -3.47 18.14
N GLY A 271 8.36 -2.83 17.35
CA GLY A 271 8.52 -1.43 16.95
C GLY A 271 8.07 -0.41 18.00
N GLY A 272 7.19 -0.81 18.93
CA GLY A 272 6.59 0.10 19.91
C GLY A 272 5.64 1.13 19.30
N VAL A 273 5.21 0.94 18.05
CA VAL A 273 4.32 1.89 17.34
C VAL A 273 2.92 1.31 17.24
N PRO A 274 1.88 2.06 17.64
CA PRO A 274 0.51 1.62 17.48
C PRO A 274 0.11 1.54 16.00
N VAL A 275 -0.57 0.46 15.64
CA VAL A 275 -1.10 0.24 14.29
C VAL A 275 -2.59 0.54 14.27
N VAL A 276 -3.02 1.27 13.25
CA VAL A 276 -4.41 1.64 13.01
C VAL A 276 -4.84 1.17 11.64
N VAL A 277 -6.12 0.83 11.50
CA VAL A 277 -6.68 0.48 10.19
C VAL A 277 -7.05 1.79 9.50
N TYR A 278 -6.52 2.02 8.29
CA TYR A 278 -6.59 3.30 7.57
C TYR A 278 -5.90 4.47 8.29
N ASP A 279 -6.38 5.70 8.15
CA ASP A 279 -5.71 6.92 8.65
C ASP A 279 -6.11 7.36 10.07
N HIS A 280 -6.95 6.59 10.76
CA HIS A 280 -7.63 7.13 11.95
C HIS A 280 -6.74 7.02 13.19
N VAL A 281 -6.63 8.11 13.94
CA VAL A 281 -6.32 8.08 15.36
C VAL A 281 -7.64 7.79 16.09
N GLN A 282 -7.60 7.01 17.18
CA GLN A 282 -8.78 6.67 17.98
C GLN A 282 -9.36 7.92 18.65
N ASP A 283 -10.07 8.74 17.88
CA ASP A 283 -10.78 9.90 18.39
C ASP A 283 -12.04 9.42 19.12
N HIS A 284 -12.25 9.93 20.33
CA HIS A 284 -13.51 9.73 21.05
C HIS A 284 -14.68 10.22 20.18
N VAL A 285 -15.61 9.32 19.87
CA VAL A 285 -16.78 9.67 19.06
C VAL A 285 -17.68 10.55 19.92
N SER A 286 -17.61 11.86 19.68
CA SER A 286 -18.50 12.83 20.31
C SER A 286 -19.68 13.12 19.41
N LEU A 287 -20.84 12.53 19.72
CA LEU A 287 -22.11 12.89 19.09
C LEU A 287 -22.83 13.88 20.02
N PRO A 288 -22.87 15.19 19.70
CA PRO A 288 -23.37 16.23 20.61
C PRO A 288 -24.85 16.08 20.96
N TRP A 289 -25.62 15.46 20.06
CA TRP A 289 -27.06 15.24 20.20
C TRP A 289 -27.43 14.07 21.14
N MET A 290 -26.46 13.29 21.60
CA MET A 290 -26.71 12.14 22.47
C MET A 290 -26.61 12.49 23.97
N PRO A 291 -27.45 11.90 24.84
CA PRO A 291 -27.35 12.08 26.27
C PRO A 291 -25.98 11.72 26.83
N LYS A 292 -25.51 12.49 27.83
CA LYS A 292 -24.18 12.30 28.46
C LYS A 292 -23.98 10.87 28.99
N PHE A 293 -25.01 10.24 29.55
CA PHE A 293 -24.90 8.88 30.08
C PHE A 293 -24.56 7.83 29.01
N ILE A 294 -24.99 8.03 27.76
CA ILE A 294 -24.64 7.15 26.62
C ILE A 294 -23.26 7.51 26.11
N ARG A 295 -23.00 8.81 25.91
CA ARG A 295 -21.72 9.30 25.38
C ARG A 295 -20.53 8.94 26.27
N THR A 296 -20.71 8.88 27.59
CA THR A 296 -19.62 8.59 28.54
C THR A 296 -19.48 7.09 28.79
N ASN A 297 -20.38 6.25 28.27
CA ASN A 297 -20.32 4.81 28.47
C ASN A 297 -19.15 4.20 27.66
N PRO A 298 -18.22 3.46 28.29
CA PRO A 298 -17.04 2.92 27.62
C PRO A 298 -17.40 1.87 26.55
N THR A 299 -18.46 1.08 26.75
CA THR A 299 -18.92 0.09 25.77
C THR A 299 -19.47 0.77 24.52
N PHE A 300 -20.23 1.85 24.70
CA PHE A 300 -20.75 2.63 23.58
C PHE A 300 -19.61 3.30 22.79
N GLN A 301 -18.62 3.86 23.47
CA GLN A 301 -17.45 4.46 22.80
C GLN A 301 -16.69 3.42 21.96
N LYS A 302 -16.42 2.23 22.51
CA LYS A 302 -15.80 1.12 21.76
C LYS A 302 -16.63 0.71 20.55
N TYR A 303 -17.94 0.54 20.73
CA TYR A 303 -18.85 0.23 19.64
C TYR A 303 -18.81 1.31 18.54
N ALA A 304 -18.87 2.58 18.92
CA ALA A 304 -18.87 3.70 17.98
C ALA A 304 -17.57 3.77 17.18
N THR A 305 -16.42 3.54 17.84
CA THR A 305 -15.11 3.46 17.16
C THR A 305 -15.06 2.28 16.20
N ASN A 306 -15.48 1.08 16.63
CA ASN A 306 -15.54 -0.10 15.76
C ASN A 306 -16.49 0.12 14.57
N ALA A 307 -17.65 0.74 14.81
CA ALA A 307 -18.64 1.01 13.77
C ALA A 307 -18.09 2.00 12.74
N LYS A 308 -17.35 3.02 13.19
CA LYS A 308 -16.64 3.95 12.30
C LYS A 308 -15.61 3.20 11.44
N ASN A 309 -14.87 2.25 12.00
CA ASN A 309 -13.90 1.44 11.26
C ASN A 309 -14.57 0.55 10.21
N VAL A 310 -15.68 -0.12 10.57
CA VAL A 310 -16.46 -0.95 9.63
C VAL A 310 -17.04 -0.10 8.51
N LEU A 311 -17.67 1.04 8.82
CA LEU A 311 -18.22 1.94 7.81
C LEU A 311 -17.14 2.47 6.86
N ARG A 312 -15.95 2.77 7.39
CA ARG A 312 -14.83 3.23 6.58
C ARG A 312 -14.25 2.14 5.70
N HIS A 313 -14.12 0.92 6.22
CA HIS A 313 -13.74 -0.25 5.44
C HIS A 313 -14.68 -0.46 4.26
N VAL A 314 -16.00 -0.40 4.51
CA VAL A 314 -17.01 -0.43 3.45
C VAL A 314 -16.85 0.76 2.50
N GLY A 315 -16.53 1.95 3.01
CA GLY A 315 -16.27 3.15 2.21
C GLY A 315 -15.09 3.01 1.24
N TYR A 316 -14.01 2.35 1.65
CA TYR A 316 -12.86 2.08 0.76
C TYR A 316 -13.14 0.94 -0.23
N GLN A 317 -13.97 -0.04 0.13
CA GLN A 317 -14.33 -1.14 -0.78
C GLN A 317 -15.44 -0.80 -1.77
N ALA A 318 -16.40 0.05 -1.39
CA ALA A 318 -17.60 0.33 -2.17
C ALA A 318 -17.32 0.88 -3.58
N PRO A 319 -16.31 1.75 -3.82
CA PRO A 319 -15.96 2.21 -5.15
C PRO A 319 -15.43 1.09 -6.06
N GLY A 320 -14.93 -0.02 -5.50
CA GLY A 320 -14.23 -1.07 -6.25
C GLY A 320 -12.87 -0.64 -6.83
N THR A 321 -12.49 0.63 -6.67
CA THR A 321 -11.19 1.18 -7.05
C THR A 321 -10.22 1.12 -5.86
N PRO A 322 -8.95 0.76 -6.09
CA PRO A 322 -7.97 0.70 -5.02
C PRO A 322 -7.61 2.11 -4.53
N SER A 323 -7.42 2.31 -3.22
CA SER A 323 -6.98 3.62 -2.73
C SER A 323 -5.51 3.89 -3.02
N GLY A 324 -4.73 2.86 -3.29
CA GLY A 324 -3.33 2.98 -3.60
C GLY A 324 -2.70 1.80 -4.28
N ILE A 325 -1.39 1.89 -4.46
CA ILE A 325 -0.65 0.99 -5.35
C ILE A 325 -0.74 -0.47 -4.90
N HIS A 326 -0.92 -0.71 -3.60
CA HIS A 326 -1.13 -2.04 -3.03
C HIS A 326 -2.33 -2.77 -3.63
N GLY A 327 -3.42 -2.05 -3.91
CA GLY A 327 -4.67 -2.64 -4.33
C GLY A 327 -4.59 -3.30 -5.71
N LEU A 328 -3.64 -2.88 -6.55
CA LEU A 328 -3.39 -3.41 -7.89
C LEU A 328 -2.78 -4.82 -7.87
N PHE A 329 -1.99 -5.14 -6.84
CA PHE A 329 -1.35 -6.45 -6.74
C PHE A 329 -2.38 -7.57 -6.54
N HIS A 330 -3.57 -7.28 -5.96
CA HIS A 330 -4.63 -8.27 -5.76
C HIS A 330 -5.15 -8.84 -7.08
N GLN A 331 -4.97 -8.14 -8.20
CA GLN A 331 -5.42 -8.62 -9.50
C GLN A 331 -4.64 -9.88 -9.92
N PHE A 332 -3.33 -9.89 -9.65
CA PHE A 332 -2.39 -10.87 -10.17
C PHE A 332 -1.80 -11.80 -9.10
N VAL A 333 -1.97 -11.45 -7.83
CA VAL A 333 -1.36 -12.15 -6.69
C VAL A 333 -2.46 -12.74 -5.81
N PRO A 334 -2.36 -14.01 -5.40
CA PRO A 334 -3.28 -14.61 -4.44
C PRO A 334 -3.29 -13.91 -3.06
N CYS A 335 -2.19 -13.22 -2.67
CA CYS A 335 -1.96 -12.62 -1.36
C CYS A 335 -1.18 -11.27 -1.39
N SER A 336 -1.73 -10.18 -1.94
CA SER A 336 -1.06 -8.86 -1.86
C SER A 336 -1.25 -8.15 -0.51
N PHE A 337 -0.32 -7.28 -0.10
CA PHE A 337 -0.22 -6.75 1.26
C PHE A 337 -0.86 -5.37 1.34
N PRO A 338 -1.15 -4.88 2.54
CA PRO A 338 -1.49 -3.49 2.71
C PRO A 338 -0.39 -2.48 2.40
N GLU A 339 -0.80 -1.29 1.96
CA GLU A 339 0.01 -0.07 1.95
C GLU A 339 0.06 0.54 3.35
N PHE A 340 1.26 0.86 3.81
CA PHE A 340 1.47 1.54 5.08
C PHE A 340 1.58 3.03 4.86
N THR A 341 0.64 3.79 5.42
CA THR A 341 0.68 5.25 5.42
C THR A 341 0.98 5.77 6.82
N CYS A 342 1.80 6.83 6.88
CA CYS A 342 2.17 7.52 8.12
C CYS A 342 1.29 8.73 8.42
#